data_AF-A0A256Z8A9-F1
#
_entry.id   AF-A0A256Z8A9-F1
#
_cell.length_a   1.000
_cell.length_b   1.000
_cell.length_c   1.000
_cell.angle_alpha   90.00
_cell.angle_beta   90.00
_cell.angle_gamma   90.00
#
_symmetry.space_group_name_H-M   'P 1'
#
loop_
_entity.id
_entity.type
_entity.pdbx_description
1 polymer ?
#
loop_
_entity_poly.entity_id
_entity_poly.type
_entity_poly.pdbx_seq_one_letter_code
_entity_poly.pdbx_strand_id
1 'polypeptide(L)'
;MKVAVFDMDGVFTVCRSSWAWVHRHYGVDNEKSVRDYLQGRIDDYEFMRRDIALWRRALGREVTVEDVVRPLKDIKFTQGAVELVEGLKERGYRVGIISGGLDLLAERLLRVRRRTRCSFPSLRGTTPVRTPWWLWGTQW
;
A
#
# COMPACT_ATOMS: atom_id res chain seq x y z
N MET A 1 23.76 11.41 8.21
CA MET A 1 22.45 11.41 7.54
C MET A 1 21.46 10.69 8.46
N LYS A 2 20.28 11.26 8.73
CA LYS A 2 19.25 10.63 9.57
C LYS A 2 18.08 10.17 8.71
N VAL A 3 17.56 8.97 8.97
CA VAL A 3 16.46 8.37 8.21
C VAL A 3 15.39 7.91 9.19
N ALA A 4 14.13 8.19 8.88
CA ALA A 4 12.97 7.63 9.55
C ALA A 4 12.22 6.76 8.54
N VAL A 5 11.99 5.50 8.88
CA VAL A 5 11.27 4.54 8.04
C VAL A 5 10.02 4.09 8.77
N PHE A 6 8.90 4.12 8.05
CA PHE A 6 7.60 3.77 8.59
C PHE A 6 6.98 2.64 7.78
N ASP A 7 6.15 1.85 8.45
CA ASP A 7 5.14 1.06 7.74
C ASP A 7 4.04 1.98 7.18
N MET A 8 3.18 1.44 6.31
CA MET A 8 2.02 2.13 5.76
C MET A 8 0.73 1.71 6.47
N ASP A 9 0.44 0.42 6.48
CA ASP A 9 -0.81 -0.12 7.03
C ASP A 9 -0.80 0.01 8.55
N GLY A 10 -1.87 0.57 9.12
CA GLY A 10 -1.97 0.85 10.56
C GLY A 10 -1.11 2.00 11.06
N VAL A 11 -0.25 2.58 10.21
CA VAL A 11 0.59 3.75 10.54
C VAL A 11 0.08 4.99 9.82
N PHE A 12 0.19 5.02 8.49
CA PHE A 12 -0.32 6.12 7.67
C PHE A 12 -1.78 5.94 7.27
N THR A 13 -2.30 4.72 7.36
CA THR A 13 -3.70 4.41 7.14
C THR A 13 -4.33 3.88 8.42
N VAL A 14 -5.62 4.20 8.63
CA VAL A 14 -6.35 3.67 9.80
C VAL A 14 -6.63 2.17 9.69
N CYS A 15 -6.45 1.62 8.49
CA CYS A 15 -6.65 0.22 8.22
C CYS A 15 -5.41 -0.58 8.65
N ARG A 16 -5.61 -1.64 9.45
CA ARG A 16 -4.52 -2.54 9.86
C ARG A 16 -3.90 -3.36 8.72
N SER A 17 -4.62 -3.58 7.62
CA SER A 17 -4.15 -4.35 6.48
C SER A 17 -4.98 -4.03 5.24
N SER A 18 -4.34 -3.48 4.21
CA SER A 18 -4.98 -3.17 2.93
C SER A 18 -5.55 -4.43 2.26
N TRP A 19 -4.88 -5.58 2.41
CA TRP A 19 -5.35 -6.86 1.90
C TRP A 19 -6.65 -7.30 2.60
N ALA A 20 -6.66 -7.27 3.94
CA ALA A 20 -7.86 -7.58 4.71
C ALA A 20 -9.02 -6.60 4.43
N TRP A 21 -8.70 -5.35 4.05
CA TRP A 21 -9.72 -4.39 3.61
C TRP A 21 -10.44 -4.84 2.34
N VAL A 22 -9.69 -5.29 1.33
CA VAL A 22 -10.25 -5.80 0.07
C VAL A 22 -11.04 -7.09 0.33
N HIS A 23 -10.53 -7.99 1.18
CA HIS A 23 -11.25 -9.20 1.59
C HIS A 23 -12.60 -8.89 2.22
N ARG A 24 -12.65 -7.94 3.17
CA ARG A 24 -13.91 -7.48 3.78
C ARG A 24 -14.86 -6.85 2.78
N HIS A 25 -14.36 -6.09 1.82
CA HIS A 25 -15.19 -5.48 0.77
C HIS A 25 -15.90 -6.54 -0.08
N TYR A 26 -15.22 -7.64 -0.40
CA TYR A 26 -15.80 -8.74 -1.18
C TYR A 26 -16.45 -9.84 -0.34
N GLY A 27 -16.45 -9.72 0.99
CA GLY A 27 -17.02 -10.71 1.90
C GLY A 27 -16.32 -12.07 1.83
N VAL A 28 -15.02 -12.09 1.51
CA VAL A 28 -14.21 -13.32 1.45
C VAL A 28 -13.33 -13.47 2.67
N ASP A 29 -13.02 -14.73 3.00
CA ASP A 29 -12.16 -15.09 4.11
C ASP A 29 -10.85 -15.70 3.60
N ASN A 30 -9.72 -15.20 4.12
CA ASN A 30 -8.38 -15.66 3.81
C ASN A 30 -7.65 -16.30 5.00
N GLU A 31 -8.33 -16.63 6.10
CA GLU A 31 -7.75 -17.24 7.31
C GLU A 31 -6.85 -18.45 7.03
N LYS A 32 -7.25 -19.32 6.09
CA LYS A 32 -6.44 -20.47 5.67
C LYS A 32 -5.11 -20.03 5.05
N SER A 33 -5.15 -19.06 4.15
CA SER A 33 -3.94 -18.51 3.52
C SER A 33 -3.04 -17.89 4.59
N VAL A 34 -3.61 -17.14 5.53
CA VAL A 34 -2.85 -16.50 6.62
C VAL A 34 -2.16 -17.54 7.50
N ARG A 35 -2.88 -18.59 7.88
CA ARG A 35 -2.32 -19.69 8.67
C ARG A 35 -1.19 -20.41 7.95
N ASP A 36 -1.41 -20.76 6.68
CA ASP A 36 -0.41 -21.46 5.87
C ASP A 36 0.87 -20.62 5.70
N TYR A 37 0.70 -19.31 5.50
CA TYR A 37 1.80 -18.37 5.37
C TYR A 37 2.59 -18.22 6.67
N LEU A 38 1.91 -17.99 7.80
CA LEU A 38 2.55 -17.86 9.12
C LEU A 38 3.27 -19.14 9.58
N GLN A 39 2.85 -20.30 9.07
CA GLN A 39 3.51 -21.58 9.32
C GLN A 39 4.64 -21.88 8.31
N GLY A 40 4.94 -20.97 7.39
CA GLY A 40 5.97 -21.16 6.36
C GLY A 40 5.63 -22.23 5.33
N ARG A 41 4.35 -22.62 5.22
CA ARG A 41 3.89 -23.65 4.26
C ARG A 41 3.74 -23.11 2.84
N ILE A 42 3.60 -21.79 2.71
CA ILE A 42 3.52 -21.07 1.44
C ILE A 42 4.39 -19.82 1.50
N ASP A 43 4.89 -19.41 0.34
CA ASP A 43 5.64 -18.16 0.19
C ASP A 43 4.72 -16.96 -0.09
N ASP A 44 5.32 -15.77 -0.18
CA ASP A 44 4.60 -14.52 -0.44
C ASP A 44 3.80 -14.59 -1.75
N TYR A 45 4.39 -15.16 -2.81
CA TYR A 45 3.77 -15.23 -4.14
C TYR A 45 2.55 -16.13 -4.14
N GLU A 46 2.62 -17.28 -3.47
CA GLU A 46 1.50 -18.19 -3.33
C GLU A 46 0.40 -17.61 -2.44
N PHE A 47 0.77 -16.92 -1.36
CA PHE A 47 -0.19 -16.19 -0.54
C PHE A 47 -0.97 -15.15 -1.37
N MET A 48 -0.28 -14.34 -2.17
CA MET A 48 -0.89 -13.36 -3.08
C MET A 48 -1.80 -14.02 -4.13
N ARG A 49 -1.37 -15.14 -4.73
CA ARG A 49 -2.17 -15.87 -5.72
C ARG A 49 -3.48 -16.38 -5.13
N ARG A 50 -3.44 -16.89 -3.91
CA ARG A 50 -4.63 -17.38 -3.20
C ARG A 50 -5.61 -16.23 -2.92
N ASP A 51 -5.09 -15.09 -2.46
CA ASP A 51 -5.92 -13.91 -2.21
C ASP A 51 -6.59 -13.39 -3.49
N ILE A 52 -5.85 -13.28 -4.59
CA ILE A 52 -6.41 -12.90 -5.90
C ILE A 52 -7.45 -13.92 -6.39
N ALA A 53 -7.21 -15.22 -6.18
CA ALA A 53 -8.16 -16.27 -6.55
C ALA A 53 -9.47 -16.18 -5.75
N LEU A 54 -9.42 -15.79 -4.48
CA LEU A 54 -10.61 -15.52 -3.67
C LEU A 54 -11.42 -14.37 -4.26
N TRP A 55 -10.77 -13.26 -4.60
CA TRP A 55 -11.45 -12.12 -5.24
C TRP A 55 -12.05 -12.47 -6.59
N ARG A 56 -11.33 -13.27 -7.39
CA ARG A 56 -11.83 -13.77 -8.68
C ARG A 56 -13.12 -14.59 -8.52
N ARG A 57 -13.16 -15.46 -7.51
CA ARG A 57 -14.36 -16.27 -7.21
C ARG A 57 -15.52 -15.39 -6.76
N ALA A 58 -15.27 -14.42 -5.88
CA ALA A 58 -16.30 -13.48 -5.43
C ALA A 58 -16.88 -12.63 -6.56
N LEU A 59 -16.06 -12.23 -7.53
CA LEU A 59 -16.49 -11.42 -8.67
C LEU A 59 -17.13 -12.22 -9.81
N GLY A 60 -16.88 -13.54 -9.88
CA GLY A 60 -17.33 -14.37 -11.00
C GLY A 60 -16.65 -14.06 -12.35
N ARG A 61 -15.58 -13.26 -12.33
CA ARG A 61 -14.79 -12.86 -13.51
C ARG A 61 -13.34 -12.57 -13.11
N GLU A 62 -12.47 -12.42 -14.10
CA GLU A 62 -11.08 -12.02 -13.89
C GLU A 62 -10.97 -10.68 -13.13
N VAL A 63 -10.00 -10.61 -12.22
CA VAL A 63 -9.76 -9.44 -11.34
C VAL A 63 -8.99 -8.39 -12.10
N THR A 64 -9.49 -7.16 -12.11
CA THR A 64 -8.81 -6.01 -12.69
C THR A 64 -8.16 -5.15 -11.60
N VAL A 65 -7.24 -4.27 -12.00
CA VAL A 65 -6.63 -3.31 -11.06
C VAL A 65 -7.70 -2.40 -10.42
N GLU A 66 -8.72 -1.99 -11.17
CA GLU A 66 -9.78 -1.12 -10.64
C GLU A 66 -10.61 -1.81 -9.55
N ASP A 67 -10.76 -3.14 -9.64
CA ASP A 67 -11.43 -3.93 -8.60
C ASP A 67 -10.70 -3.85 -7.26
N VAL A 68 -9.37 -3.77 -7.28
CA VAL A 68 -8.57 -3.59 -6.07
C VAL A 68 -8.52 -2.12 -5.65
N VAL A 69 -8.38 -1.19 -6.60
CA VAL A 69 -8.29 0.25 -6.30
C VAL A 69 -9.58 0.80 -5.70
N ARG A 70 -10.74 0.37 -6.19
CA ARG A 70 -12.03 0.92 -5.79
C ARG A 70 -12.29 0.77 -4.28
N PRO A 71 -12.15 -0.40 -3.65
CA PRO A 71 -12.24 -0.55 -2.19
C PRO A 71 -11.22 0.29 -1.42
N LEU A 72 -10.01 0.45 -1.95
CA LEU A 72 -8.93 1.19 -1.30
C LEU A 72 -9.19 2.70 -1.24
N LYS A 73 -10.08 3.25 -2.09
CA LYS A 73 -10.47 4.68 -2.07
C LYS A 73 -11.15 5.08 -0.74
N ASP A 74 -11.79 4.12 -0.07
CA ASP A 74 -12.53 4.39 1.18
C ASP A 74 -11.64 4.34 2.43
N ILE A 75 -10.39 3.88 2.29
CA ILE A 75 -9.43 3.89 3.39
C ILE A 75 -9.10 5.33 3.77
N LYS A 76 -9.26 5.65 5.05
CA LYS A 76 -8.88 6.94 5.65
C LYS A 76 -7.41 6.95 6.07
N PHE A 77 -6.79 8.12 5.99
CA PHE A 77 -5.44 8.34 6.49
C PHE A 77 -5.46 8.65 7.99
N THR A 78 -4.38 8.29 8.67
CA THR A 78 -4.17 8.62 10.08
C THR A 78 -4.00 10.14 10.22
N GLN A 79 -4.72 10.75 11.18
CA GLN A 79 -4.57 12.16 11.49
C GLN A 79 -3.17 12.45 12.02
N GLY A 80 -2.55 13.57 11.63
CA GLY A 80 -1.18 13.90 12.04
C GLY A 80 -0.09 13.25 11.15
N ALA A 81 -0.45 12.40 10.20
CA ALA A 81 0.50 11.72 9.32
C ALA A 81 1.32 12.71 8.47
N VAL A 82 0.68 13.78 7.99
CA VAL A 82 1.35 14.79 7.15
C VAL A 82 2.29 15.62 8.01
N GLU A 83 1.81 16.07 9.16
CA GLU A 83 2.51 16.89 10.15
C GLU A 83 3.73 16.17 10.71
N LEU A 84 3.64 14.86 10.98
CA LEU A 84 4.77 14.02 11.37
C LEU A 84 5.86 14.03 10.30
N VAL A 85 5.47 13.79 9.04
CA VAL A 85 6.42 13.70 7.92
C VAL A 85 7.07 15.05 7.64
N GLU A 86 6.31 16.14 7.73
CA GLU A 86 6.83 17.51 7.55
C GLU A 86 7.77 17.89 8.70
N GLY A 87 7.38 17.68 9.95
CA GLY A 87 8.21 17.97 11.11
C GLY A 87 9.53 17.17 11.13
N LEU A 88 9.52 15.92 10.64
CA LEU A 88 10.74 15.13 10.49
C LEU A 88 11.66 15.69 9.40
N LYS A 89 11.10 16.11 8.26
CA LYS A 89 11.88 16.71 7.18
C LYS A 89 12.52 18.04 7.60
N GLU A 90 11.79 18.89 8.31
CA GLU A 90 12.32 20.14 8.87
C GLU A 90 13.51 19.89 9.82
N ARG A 91 13.53 18.76 10.51
CA ARG A 91 14.62 18.33 11.40
C ARG A 91 15.77 17.61 10.66
N GLY A 92 15.77 17.61 9.32
CA GLY A 92 16.81 17.02 8.48
C GLY A 92 16.74 15.50 8.33
N TYR A 93 15.59 14.88 8.60
CA TYR A 93 15.38 13.46 8.34
C TYR A 93 14.94 13.20 6.89
N ARG A 94 15.49 12.15 6.29
CA ARG A 94 14.87 11.52 5.12
C ARG A 94 13.78 10.57 5.60
N VAL A 95 12.59 10.65 5.03
CA VAL A 95 11.45 9.80 5.41
C VAL A 95 11.15 8.81 4.29
N GLY A 96 11.05 7.53 4.64
CA GLY A 96 10.73 6.44 3.71
C GLY A 96 9.60 5.55 4.24
N ILE A 97 9.02 4.78 3.33
CA ILE A 97 7.99 3.77 3.63
C ILE A 97 8.52 2.40 3.24
N ILE A 98 8.37 1.41 4.11
CA ILE A 98 8.57 -0.02 3.81
C ILE A 98 7.32 -0.75 4.29
N SER A 99 6.59 -1.37 3.37
CA SER A 99 5.32 -2.04 3.70
C SER A 99 5.10 -3.30 2.87
N GLY A 100 4.39 -4.27 3.46
CA GLY A 100 3.82 -5.43 2.75
C GLY A 100 2.38 -5.19 2.24
N GLY A 101 1.86 -3.98 2.42
CA GLY A 101 0.55 -3.57 1.91
C GLY A 101 0.50 -3.44 0.38
N LEU A 102 -0.66 -3.11 -0.15
CA LEU A 102 -0.89 -2.96 -1.59
C LEU A 102 -0.23 -1.65 -2.10
N ASP A 103 0.69 -1.77 -3.07
CA ASP A 103 1.38 -0.63 -3.70
C ASP A 103 0.45 0.48 -4.20
N LEU A 104 -0.75 0.12 -4.65
CA LEU A 104 -1.78 1.06 -5.11
C LEU A 104 -2.21 2.03 -4.01
N LEU A 105 -2.20 1.60 -2.74
CA LEU A 105 -2.48 2.44 -1.59
C LEU A 105 -1.29 3.36 -1.27
N ALA A 106 -0.06 2.85 -1.43
CA ALA A 106 1.17 3.65 -1.27
C ALA A 106 1.22 4.78 -2.32
N GLU A 107 0.88 4.50 -3.58
CA GLU A 107 0.78 5.52 -4.62
C GLU A 107 -0.25 6.60 -4.28
N ARG A 108 -1.40 6.20 -3.71
CA ARG A 108 -2.43 7.15 -3.27
C ARG A 108 -1.90 8.06 -2.17
N LEU A 109 -1.20 7.53 -1.18
CA LEU A 109 -0.57 8.29 -0.11
C LEU A 109 0.42 9.33 -0.67
N LEU A 110 1.25 8.94 -1.63
CA LEU A 110 2.20 9.83 -2.28
C LEU A 110 1.51 10.94 -3.11
N ARG A 111 0.37 10.62 -3.77
CA ARG A 111 -0.40 11.59 -4.56
C ARG A 111 -1.14 12.62 -3.73
N VAL A 112 -1.66 12.25 -2.55
CA VAL A 112 -2.30 13.21 -1.63
C VAL A 112 -1.30 14.31 -1.25
N ARG A 113 -0.03 13.95 -1.06
CA ARG A 113 1.05 14.91 -0.80
C ARG A 113 1.37 15.84 -1.97
N ARG A 114 1.09 15.44 -3.21
CA ARG A 114 1.28 16.32 -4.39
C ARG A 114 0.21 17.42 -4.50
N ARG A 115 -0.85 17.36 -3.69
CA ARG A 115 -1.97 18.32 -3.73
C ARG A 115 -1.80 19.46 -2.72
N THR A 116 -0.88 19.34 -1.75
CA THR A 116 -0.29 20.48 -1.03
C THR A 116 0.82 21.09 -1.89
N ARG A 117 0.66 22.37 -2.21
CA ARG A 117 1.35 23.06 -3.32
C ARG A 117 2.86 23.23 -3.06
N CYS A 118 3.66 22.25 -3.50
CA CYS A 118 5.07 22.44 -3.83
C CYS A 118 5.31 21.92 -5.24
N SER A 119 5.68 22.81 -6.14
CA SER A 119 5.99 22.52 -7.54
C SER A 119 7.20 21.60 -7.67
N PHE A 120 7.07 20.55 -8.48
CA PHE A 120 8.20 19.74 -8.98
C PHE A 120 8.01 19.51 -10.49
N PRO A 121 9.08 19.45 -11.30
CA PRO A 121 8.96 19.34 -12.75
C PRO A 121 8.36 17.98 -13.15
N SER A 122 7.49 18.00 -14.14
CA SER A 122 6.81 16.82 -14.67
C SER A 122 7.78 15.85 -15.33
N LEU A 123 7.70 14.56 -14.97
CA LEU A 123 8.14 13.48 -15.83
C LEU A 123 6.92 12.66 -16.25
N ARG A 124 6.61 12.73 -17.55
CA ARG A 124 5.65 11.85 -18.23
C ARG A 124 6.31 10.47 -18.37
N GLY A 125 5.54 9.41 -18.14
CA GLY A 125 5.97 8.06 -18.45
C GLY A 125 4.99 7.01 -17.90
N THR A 126 4.25 6.39 -18.80
CA THR A 126 3.37 5.24 -18.53
C THR A 126 4.19 4.00 -18.18
N THR A 127 3.96 3.40 -17.01
CA THR A 127 4.60 2.12 -16.62
C THR A 127 3.58 1.25 -15.87
N PRO A 128 3.55 -0.09 -16.08
CA PRO A 128 2.51 -0.99 -15.59
C PRO A 128 2.73 -1.38 -14.13
N VAL A 129 1.68 -1.87 -13.48
CA VAL A 129 1.71 -2.38 -12.10
C VAL A 129 2.76 -3.49 -11.98
N ARG A 130 3.86 -3.18 -11.28
CA ARG A 130 4.97 -4.09 -10.97
C ARG A 130 5.43 -3.84 -9.53
N THR A 131 5.15 -4.76 -8.62
CA THR A 131 5.91 -4.97 -7.37
C THR A 131 7.16 -5.79 -7.71
N PRO A 132 8.35 -5.42 -7.21
CA PRO A 132 8.78 -5.93 -5.90
C PRO A 132 9.60 -4.91 -5.09
N TRP A 133 9.37 -4.83 -3.78
CA TRP A 133 10.32 -4.33 -2.77
C TRP A 133 11.24 -3.16 -3.21
N TRP A 134 10.71 -1.94 -3.30
CA TRP A 134 11.54 -0.74 -3.46
C TRP A 134 11.51 0.12 -2.20
N LEU A 135 12.68 0.28 -1.58
CA LEU A 135 13.04 1.47 -0.82
C LEU A 135 12.74 2.68 -1.69
N TRP A 136 11.75 3.50 -1.33
CA TRP A 136 11.58 4.82 -1.93
C TRP A 136 12.71 5.74 -1.45
N GLY A 137 13.92 5.50 -1.95
CA GLY A 137 15.01 6.44 -1.92
C GLY A 137 14.88 7.37 -3.11
N THR A 138 14.09 8.43 -3.01
CA THR A 138 14.19 9.52 -3.99
C THR A 138 15.56 10.16 -3.86
N GLN A 139 16.37 10.06 -4.92
CA GLN A 139 17.59 10.83 -5.09
C GLN A 139 17.21 12.29 -5.33
N TRP A 140 17.79 13.14 -4.46
CA TRP A 140 17.85 14.60 -4.41
C TRP A 140 16.55 15.37 -4.15
#